data_AF-A0A967N2D3-F1
#
_entry.id   AF-A0A967N2D3-F1
#
_cell.length_a   1.000
_cell.length_b   1.000
_cell.length_c   1.000
_cell.angle_alpha   90.00
_cell.angle_beta   90.00
_cell.angle_gamma   90.00
#
_symmetry.space_group_name_H-M   'P 1'
#
loop_
_entity.id
_entity.type
_entity.pdbx_description
1 polymer ?
#
loop_
_entity_poly.entity_id
_entity_poly.type
_entity_poly.pdbx_seq_one_letter_code
_entity_poly.pdbx_strand_id
1 'polypeptide(L)'
;MEYVDVSYAGSQYGNVMVGYYGSDKGRLKLTNSTLSHSGKYGLYVKDDSRFTGFASNTFSSNTETPVFLPANAADALDSASNYEDGNGTNRVEVYAQTVSQDATWNDLSDDPDGDGVEAAYLFDGSTKIEGALTIEEGATLLFKENASIWMQNGGTMSAVGSSERIVFNGKAQDKTQGFWYGLVFRTNSSANELENVQIFNGGSDYGNIMVGYYSSDNAKLSIHDSSIGYSSTYGIWVGSSATLTESGNNFGNNTDGDIHYD
;
A
#
# COMPACT_ATOMS: atom_id res chain seq x y z
N MET A 1 25.50 -1.07 3.79
CA MET A 1 25.75 -1.79 2.53
C MET A 1 25.63 -0.76 1.43
N GLU A 2 26.71 -0.59 0.68
CA GLU A 2 26.81 0.39 -0.39
C GLU A 2 27.74 -0.17 -1.47
N TYR A 3 27.29 -0.25 -2.73
CA TYR A 3 28.00 -0.95 -3.81
C TYR A 3 28.29 -2.42 -3.48
N VAL A 4 27.28 -3.14 -3.00
CA VAL A 4 27.39 -4.56 -2.63
C VAL A 4 26.47 -5.42 -3.49
N ASP A 5 26.99 -6.55 -3.98
CA ASP A 5 26.19 -7.59 -4.62
C ASP A 5 26.06 -8.80 -3.69
N VAL A 6 24.82 -9.21 -3.42
CA VAL A 6 24.51 -10.46 -2.72
C VAL A 6 23.65 -11.32 -3.63
N SER A 7 24.10 -12.55 -3.89
CA SER A 7 23.41 -13.48 -4.79
C SER A 7 23.45 -14.92 -4.31
N TYR A 8 22.45 -15.72 -4.71
CA TYR A 8 22.37 -17.16 -4.42
C TYR A 8 22.37 -17.50 -2.92
N ALA A 9 21.85 -16.60 -2.08
CA ALA A 9 21.65 -16.79 -0.64
C ALA A 9 20.15 -16.89 -0.32
N GLY A 10 19.77 -16.74 0.96
CA GLY A 10 18.38 -16.51 1.32
C GLY A 10 17.42 -17.70 1.27
N SER A 11 17.89 -18.93 1.44
CA SER A 11 17.03 -20.14 1.39
C SER A 11 15.88 -20.15 2.40
N GLN A 12 15.97 -19.39 3.50
CA GLN A 12 14.92 -19.32 4.53
C GLN A 12 14.16 -17.99 4.56
N TYR A 13 14.82 -16.86 4.30
CA TYR A 13 14.25 -15.51 4.42
C TYR A 13 14.54 -14.69 3.17
N GLY A 14 15.74 -14.12 3.05
CA GLY A 14 16.17 -13.42 1.85
C GLY A 14 17.67 -13.28 1.79
N ASN A 15 18.20 -12.71 0.70
CA ASN A 15 19.64 -12.46 0.58
C ASN A 15 20.15 -11.65 1.77
N VAL A 16 19.36 -10.64 2.17
CA VAL A 16 19.58 -9.86 3.38
C VAL A 16 18.34 -9.96 4.27
N MET A 17 18.55 -10.21 5.56
CA MET A 17 17.53 -10.14 6.59
C MET A 17 17.87 -9.02 7.58
N VAL A 18 16.91 -8.15 7.85
CA VAL A 18 17.04 -7.05 8.82
C VAL A 18 16.12 -7.33 10.00
N GLY A 19 16.73 -7.54 11.18
CA GLY A 19 16.03 -8.06 12.36
C GLY A 19 15.92 -9.60 12.32
N TYR A 20 15.53 -10.22 13.44
CA TYR A 20 15.41 -11.69 13.51
C TYR A 20 14.38 -12.19 14.54
N TYR A 21 14.65 -12.09 15.85
CA TYR A 21 13.75 -12.58 16.90
C TYR A 21 13.40 -11.51 17.94
N GLY A 22 12.17 -11.58 18.45
CA GLY A 22 11.72 -10.72 19.55
C GLY A 22 11.73 -9.24 19.20
N SER A 23 12.27 -8.42 20.09
CA SER A 23 12.34 -6.96 19.99
C SER A 23 13.58 -6.44 19.25
N ASP A 24 14.32 -7.29 18.53
CA ASP A 24 15.56 -6.89 17.87
C ASP A 24 15.27 -5.97 16.68
N LYS A 25 15.52 -4.67 16.89
CA LYS A 25 15.34 -3.62 15.88
C LYS A 25 16.62 -3.49 15.06
N GLY A 26 16.63 -4.14 13.91
CA GLY A 26 17.73 -4.03 12.95
C GLY A 26 17.79 -2.64 12.34
N ARG A 27 19.00 -2.21 11.95
CA ARG A 27 19.23 -0.99 11.18
C ARG A 27 20.06 -1.32 9.95
N LEU A 28 19.60 -0.89 8.79
CA LEU A 28 20.29 -1.12 7.52
C LEU A 28 20.38 0.18 6.71
N LYS A 29 21.58 0.55 6.27
CA LYS A 29 21.76 1.37 5.07
C LYS A 29 21.95 0.44 3.88
N LEU A 30 21.13 0.55 2.84
CA LEU A 30 21.26 -0.22 1.60
C LEU A 30 21.16 0.76 0.42
N THR A 31 22.30 1.05 -0.21
CA THR A 31 22.33 2.01 -1.32
C THR A 31 23.16 1.47 -2.47
N ASN A 32 22.80 1.73 -3.74
CA ASN A 32 23.61 1.33 -4.90
C ASN A 32 24.02 -0.15 -4.87
N SER A 33 23.13 -1.05 -4.45
CA SER A 33 23.45 -2.46 -4.17
C SER A 33 22.50 -3.41 -4.89
N THR A 34 22.98 -4.60 -5.23
CA THR A 34 22.19 -5.63 -5.93
C THR A 34 21.89 -6.79 -5.00
N LEU A 35 20.62 -7.15 -4.84
CA LEU A 35 20.19 -8.39 -4.18
C LEU A 35 19.48 -9.28 -5.19
N SER A 36 20.12 -10.36 -5.64
CA SER A 36 19.59 -11.19 -6.72
C SER A 36 19.59 -12.70 -6.44
N HIS A 37 18.82 -13.48 -7.18
CA HIS A 37 18.84 -14.95 -7.11
C HIS A 37 18.65 -15.51 -5.69
N SER A 38 17.90 -14.81 -4.83
CA SER A 38 17.56 -15.32 -3.51
C SER A 38 16.67 -16.56 -3.61
N GLY A 39 16.89 -17.52 -2.71
CA GLY A 39 15.99 -18.66 -2.54
C GLY A 39 14.58 -18.29 -2.05
N LYS A 40 14.38 -17.03 -1.62
CA LYS A 40 13.09 -16.43 -1.30
C LYS A 40 13.07 -14.95 -1.70
N TYR A 41 13.14 -14.03 -0.74
CA TYR A 41 13.05 -12.59 -0.97
C TYR A 41 14.42 -11.97 -1.27
N GLY A 42 14.49 -10.91 -2.06
CA GLY A 42 15.73 -10.14 -2.17
C GLY A 42 16.13 -9.56 -0.80
N LEU A 43 15.21 -8.82 -0.18
CA LEU A 43 15.36 -8.26 1.16
C LEU A 43 14.17 -8.63 2.05
N TYR A 44 14.46 -9.11 3.26
CA TYR A 44 13.47 -9.40 4.30
C TYR A 44 13.67 -8.46 5.49
N VAL A 45 12.69 -7.62 5.78
CA VAL A 45 12.70 -6.69 6.92
C VAL A 45 11.68 -7.16 7.95
N LYS A 46 12.07 -7.19 9.22
CA LYS A 46 11.22 -7.66 10.31
C LYS A 46 10.89 -6.57 11.33
N ASP A 47 9.64 -6.56 11.77
CA ASP A 47 9.05 -5.73 12.82
C ASP A 47 9.47 -4.26 12.76
N ASP A 48 9.85 -3.66 13.88
CA ASP A 48 10.29 -2.26 13.96
C ASP A 48 11.73 -2.03 13.46
N SER A 49 12.25 -2.91 12.59
CA SER A 49 13.51 -2.63 11.91
C SER A 49 13.34 -1.42 11.00
N ARG A 50 14.41 -0.64 10.86
CA ARG A 50 14.39 0.64 10.15
C ARG A 50 15.56 0.74 9.20
N PHE A 51 15.36 1.50 8.15
CA PHE A 51 16.46 1.89 7.28
C PHE A 51 17.12 3.16 7.81
N THR A 52 18.45 3.22 7.72
CA THR A 52 19.21 4.47 7.92
C THR A 52 19.61 5.11 6.59
N GLY A 53 19.14 4.53 5.49
CA GLY A 53 19.28 5.02 4.12
C GLY A 53 18.93 3.91 3.14
N PHE A 54 18.13 4.21 2.15
CA PHE A 54 17.73 3.29 1.09
C PHE A 54 17.70 4.08 -0.21
N ALA A 55 18.52 3.70 -1.19
CA ALA A 55 18.57 4.42 -2.46
C ALA A 55 19.16 3.60 -3.60
N SER A 56 18.56 3.66 -4.78
CA SER A 56 19.15 3.16 -6.03
C SER A 56 19.65 1.71 -5.97
N ASN A 57 18.82 0.80 -5.48
CA ASN A 57 19.15 -0.63 -5.38
C ASN A 57 18.53 -1.42 -6.52
N THR A 58 19.05 -2.62 -6.78
CA THR A 58 18.48 -3.53 -7.78
C THR A 58 18.11 -4.85 -7.12
N PHE A 59 16.85 -5.25 -7.27
CA PHE A 59 16.34 -6.53 -6.81
C PHE A 59 15.94 -7.36 -8.02
N SER A 60 16.66 -8.44 -8.30
CA SER A 60 16.45 -9.20 -9.53
C SER A 60 16.46 -10.72 -9.37
N SER A 61 15.63 -11.41 -10.14
CA SER A 61 15.60 -12.88 -10.18
C SER A 61 15.46 -13.56 -8.80
N ASN A 62 14.83 -12.90 -7.82
CA ASN A 62 14.56 -13.49 -6.52
C ASN A 62 13.34 -14.41 -6.62
N THR A 63 13.38 -15.56 -5.94
CA THR A 63 12.36 -16.62 -6.10
C THR A 63 10.94 -16.14 -5.75
N GLU A 64 10.80 -15.26 -4.75
CA GLU A 64 9.51 -14.70 -4.33
C GLU A 64 9.42 -13.22 -4.76
N THR A 65 9.54 -12.28 -3.83
CA THR A 65 9.42 -10.84 -4.10
C THR A 65 10.78 -10.13 -3.97
N PRO A 66 10.97 -8.95 -4.61
CA PRO A 66 12.17 -8.14 -4.42
C PRO A 66 12.39 -7.78 -2.94
N VAL A 67 11.32 -7.32 -2.28
CA VAL A 67 11.35 -6.90 -0.87
C VAL A 67 10.10 -7.41 -0.16
N PHE A 68 10.29 -7.89 1.07
CA PHE A 68 9.24 -8.20 2.04
C PHE A 68 9.48 -7.38 3.31
N LEU A 69 8.54 -6.50 3.67
CA LEU A 69 8.75 -5.54 4.77
C LEU A 69 7.43 -5.16 5.50
N PRO A 70 7.50 -4.60 6.71
CA PRO A 70 6.32 -4.13 7.43
C PRO A 70 5.84 -2.78 6.91
N ALA A 71 4.52 -2.51 6.95
CA ALA A 71 3.96 -1.23 6.50
C ALA A 71 4.63 0.03 7.09
N ASN A 72 5.17 -0.07 8.31
CA ASN A 72 5.85 1.04 8.99
C ASN A 72 7.31 1.27 8.57
N ALA A 73 7.79 0.56 7.54
CA ALA A 73 9.11 0.75 6.93
C ALA A 73 9.01 1.00 5.40
N ALA A 74 7.80 1.07 4.85
CA ALA A 74 7.57 1.29 3.41
C ALA A 74 7.97 2.70 2.95
N ASP A 75 8.04 3.65 3.89
CA ASP A 75 8.48 5.04 3.68
C ASP A 75 9.96 5.18 3.31
N ALA A 76 10.74 4.12 3.52
CA ALA A 76 12.14 4.11 3.12
C ALA A 76 12.36 3.79 1.64
N LEU A 77 11.41 3.15 0.96
CA LEU A 77 11.58 2.72 -0.42
C LEU A 77 11.57 3.93 -1.37
N ASP A 78 12.35 3.87 -2.45
CA ASP A 78 12.52 4.97 -3.41
C ASP A 78 12.20 4.52 -4.83
N SER A 79 11.80 5.47 -5.69
CA SER A 79 11.58 5.21 -7.11
C SER A 79 12.88 4.94 -7.88
N ALA A 80 14.05 5.35 -7.37
CA ALA A 80 15.31 5.11 -8.07
C ALA A 80 15.83 3.66 -7.96
N SER A 81 15.17 2.81 -7.16
CA SER A 81 15.48 1.38 -7.07
C SER A 81 14.66 0.57 -8.06
N ASN A 82 15.28 -0.46 -8.66
CA ASN A 82 14.60 -1.40 -9.53
C ASN A 82 14.06 -2.60 -8.73
N TYR A 83 12.74 -2.78 -8.76
CA TYR A 83 12.02 -3.87 -8.10
C TYR A 83 11.47 -4.93 -9.08
N GLU A 84 11.65 -4.74 -10.38
CA GLU A 84 10.90 -5.41 -11.45
C GLU A 84 11.74 -6.24 -12.42
N ASP A 85 12.97 -6.56 -12.05
CA ASP A 85 13.88 -7.37 -12.87
C ASP A 85 13.74 -8.89 -12.59
N GLY A 86 12.62 -9.47 -13.04
CA GLY A 86 12.43 -10.93 -13.10
C GLY A 86 12.27 -11.64 -11.75
N ASN A 87 11.79 -10.95 -10.72
CA ASN A 87 11.44 -11.59 -9.45
C ASN A 87 10.19 -12.48 -9.61
N GLY A 88 9.99 -13.45 -8.72
CA GLY A 88 8.81 -14.32 -8.72
C GLY A 88 7.49 -13.54 -8.76
N THR A 89 7.44 -12.41 -8.05
CA THR A 89 6.57 -11.29 -8.40
C THR A 89 7.33 -9.98 -8.30
N ASN A 90 7.20 -9.11 -9.30
CA ASN A 90 7.73 -7.75 -9.32
C ASN A 90 6.91 -6.79 -8.43
N ARG A 91 6.68 -7.20 -7.18
CA ARG A 91 5.85 -6.45 -6.22
C ARG A 91 6.51 -6.47 -4.86
N VAL A 92 6.58 -5.32 -4.21
CA VAL A 92 7.06 -5.22 -2.83
C VAL A 92 5.96 -5.72 -1.91
N GLU A 93 6.20 -6.80 -1.19
CA GLU A 93 5.23 -7.37 -0.27
C GLU A 93 5.27 -6.64 1.08
N VAL A 94 4.12 -6.10 1.48
CA VAL A 94 3.97 -5.28 2.69
C VAL A 94 3.03 -5.98 3.66
N TYR A 95 3.55 -6.47 4.78
CA TYR A 95 2.71 -7.09 5.79
C TYR A 95 2.22 -6.07 6.83
N ALA A 96 1.03 -6.33 7.36
CA ALA A 96 0.34 -5.45 8.28
C ALA A 96 1.16 -5.12 9.54
N GLN A 97 1.32 -3.82 9.78
CA GLN A 97 1.83 -3.22 11.00
C GLN A 97 1.12 -1.89 11.24
N THR A 98 1.28 -1.33 12.45
CA THR A 98 0.84 0.04 12.72
C THR A 98 1.90 1.03 12.26
N VAL A 99 1.50 2.00 11.44
CA VAL A 99 2.27 3.18 11.04
C VAL A 99 1.94 4.30 12.01
N SER A 100 2.68 4.37 13.12
CA SER A 100 2.44 5.33 14.21
C SER A 100 3.15 6.68 14.04
N GLN A 101 3.93 6.85 12.97
CA GLN A 101 4.63 8.09 12.64
C GLN A 101 4.19 8.55 11.26
N ASP A 102 4.42 9.82 10.95
CA ASP A 102 4.17 10.35 9.62
C ASP A 102 5.05 9.61 8.60
N ALA A 103 4.48 9.31 7.45
CA ALA A 103 5.10 8.49 6.42
C ALA A 103 4.64 8.95 5.03
N THR A 104 5.53 8.79 4.05
CA THR A 104 5.21 8.95 2.64
C THR A 104 5.50 7.62 1.96
N TRP A 105 4.52 7.03 1.29
CA TRP A 105 4.74 5.87 0.44
C TRP A 105 4.93 6.35 -1.00
N ASN A 106 6.15 6.18 -1.49
CA ASN A 106 6.56 6.67 -2.79
C ASN A 106 6.01 5.80 -3.92
N ASP A 107 5.94 6.35 -5.13
CA ASP A 107 5.83 5.51 -6.30
C ASP A 107 7.08 4.62 -6.40
N LEU A 108 6.86 3.33 -6.68
CA LEU A 108 7.90 2.34 -6.85
C LEU A 108 8.23 2.08 -8.32
N SER A 109 7.40 2.58 -9.24
CA SER A 109 7.63 2.40 -10.66
C SER A 109 8.83 3.23 -11.11
N ASP A 110 9.83 2.54 -11.65
CA ASP A 110 10.78 3.09 -12.61
C ASP A 110 10.58 2.21 -13.83
N ASP A 111 9.68 2.62 -14.73
CA ASP A 111 9.44 1.94 -16.02
C ASP A 111 10.21 2.68 -17.14
N PRO A 112 11.57 2.64 -17.16
CA PRO A 112 12.35 3.31 -18.19
C PRO A 112 12.13 2.68 -19.58
N ASP A 113 11.60 1.46 -19.63
CA ASP A 113 11.42 0.68 -20.86
C ASP A 113 9.98 0.78 -21.42
N GLY A 114 9.03 1.33 -20.67
CA GLY A 114 7.64 1.55 -21.07
C GLY A 114 6.87 0.25 -21.30
N ASP A 115 7.23 -0.83 -20.62
CA ASP A 115 6.67 -2.17 -20.87
C ASP A 115 5.35 -2.42 -20.10
N GLY A 116 4.98 -1.50 -19.20
CA GLY A 116 3.74 -1.51 -18.44
C GLY A 116 3.72 -2.50 -17.28
N VAL A 117 4.87 -3.04 -16.86
CA VAL A 117 5.02 -3.86 -15.65
C VAL A 117 5.52 -2.99 -14.50
N GLU A 118 4.66 -2.14 -13.95
CA GLU A 118 5.03 -1.26 -12.85
C GLU A 118 5.16 -2.02 -11.52
N ALA A 119 6.29 -1.82 -10.84
CA ALA A 119 6.47 -2.20 -9.45
C ALA A 119 5.36 -1.61 -8.58
N ALA A 120 4.78 -2.46 -7.73
CA ALA A 120 3.67 -2.09 -6.87
C ALA A 120 3.88 -2.60 -5.45
N TYR A 121 3.26 -1.91 -4.48
CA TYR A 121 3.08 -2.47 -3.15
C TYR A 121 2.04 -3.60 -3.19
N LEU A 122 2.26 -4.67 -2.44
CA LEU A 122 1.31 -5.76 -2.23
C LEU A 122 1.06 -5.94 -0.73
N PHE A 123 -0.04 -5.37 -0.25
CA PHE A 123 -0.45 -5.41 1.13
C PHE A 123 -1.08 -6.74 1.53
N ASP A 124 -0.68 -7.24 2.70
CA ASP A 124 -1.22 -8.42 3.36
C ASP A 124 -1.66 -8.08 4.79
N GLY A 125 -2.94 -8.33 5.08
CA GLY A 125 -3.57 -8.05 6.37
C GLY A 125 -4.08 -6.61 6.55
N SER A 126 -4.37 -6.25 7.80
CA SER A 126 -4.95 -4.95 8.16
C SER A 126 -3.90 -3.98 8.70
N THR A 127 -3.44 -3.07 7.86
CA THR A 127 -2.52 -1.99 8.22
C THR A 127 -3.27 -0.87 8.95
N LYS A 128 -2.70 -0.38 10.05
CA LYS A 128 -3.27 0.72 10.84
C LYS A 128 -2.42 1.96 10.67
N ILE A 129 -3.04 3.08 10.35
CA ILE A 129 -2.41 4.38 10.21
C ILE A 129 -2.82 5.22 11.41
N GLU A 130 -1.84 5.64 12.21
CA GLU A 130 -2.03 6.54 13.37
C GLU A 130 -1.25 7.86 13.20
N GLY A 131 -0.28 7.92 12.28
CA GLY A 131 0.36 9.17 11.82
C GLY A 131 -0.30 9.75 10.56
N ALA A 132 0.28 10.81 10.01
CA ALA A 132 -0.10 11.33 8.69
C ALA A 132 0.55 10.49 7.58
N LEU A 133 -0.26 9.83 6.76
CA LEU A 133 0.20 9.09 5.59
C LEU A 133 -0.02 9.90 4.33
N THR A 134 1.04 10.11 3.56
CA THR A 134 0.97 10.61 2.19
C THR A 134 1.23 9.45 1.23
N ILE A 135 0.40 9.31 0.20
CA ILE A 135 0.66 8.43 -0.93
C ILE A 135 1.11 9.33 -2.09
N GLU A 136 2.32 9.13 -2.58
CA GLU A 136 2.81 9.89 -3.73
C GLU A 136 1.98 9.58 -4.98
N GLU A 137 1.87 10.55 -5.86
CA GLU A 137 1.25 10.36 -7.17
C GLU A 137 1.92 9.24 -7.97
N GLY A 138 1.16 8.56 -8.83
CA GLY A 138 1.63 7.40 -9.60
C GLY A 138 1.67 6.08 -8.80
N ALA A 139 1.72 6.13 -7.46
CA ALA A 139 1.87 4.92 -6.67
C ALA A 139 0.72 3.91 -6.86
N THR A 140 1.09 2.64 -7.02
CA THR A 140 0.16 1.51 -7.11
C THR A 140 0.21 0.63 -5.86
N LEU A 141 -0.93 0.51 -5.17
CA LEU A 141 -1.14 -0.30 -3.98
C LEU A 141 -2.12 -1.43 -4.29
N LEU A 142 -1.62 -2.66 -4.19
CA LEU A 142 -2.39 -3.87 -4.41
C LEU A 142 -2.68 -4.57 -3.09
N PHE A 143 -3.86 -5.19 -2.99
CA PHE A 143 -4.34 -5.79 -1.74
C PHE A 143 -4.60 -7.27 -1.91
N LYS A 144 -4.03 -8.10 -1.03
CA LYS A 144 -4.42 -9.51 -0.90
C LYS A 144 -5.84 -9.63 -0.34
N GLU A 145 -6.35 -10.85 -0.36
CA GLU A 145 -7.69 -11.15 0.14
C GLU A 145 -7.89 -10.61 1.56
N ASN A 146 -8.99 -9.90 1.79
CA ASN A 146 -9.34 -9.25 3.07
C ASN A 146 -8.33 -8.23 3.64
N ALA A 147 -7.29 -7.84 2.90
CA ALA A 147 -6.38 -6.78 3.34
C ALA A 147 -7.11 -5.43 3.43
N SER A 148 -6.61 -4.52 4.27
CA SER A 148 -7.21 -3.21 4.52
C SER A 148 -6.21 -2.18 5.03
N ILE A 149 -6.56 -0.90 4.90
CA ILE A 149 -5.88 0.22 5.55
C ILE A 149 -6.88 0.97 6.41
N TRP A 150 -6.53 1.20 7.69
CA TRP A 150 -7.39 1.83 8.68
C TRP A 150 -6.77 3.12 9.19
N MET A 151 -7.37 4.27 8.88
CA MET A 151 -7.03 5.56 9.46
C MET A 151 -7.75 5.68 10.79
N GLN A 152 -7.00 5.60 11.89
CA GLN A 152 -7.54 5.55 13.25
C GLN A 152 -6.62 6.25 14.26
N ASN A 153 -7.10 6.49 15.48
CA ASN A 153 -6.31 7.09 16.56
C ASN A 153 -5.58 8.41 16.18
N GLY A 154 -6.19 9.22 15.32
CA GLY A 154 -5.61 10.48 14.84
C GLY A 154 -4.89 10.38 13.50
N GLY A 155 -4.69 9.17 12.97
CA GLY A 155 -4.08 8.96 11.67
C GLY A 155 -4.92 9.47 10.50
N THR A 156 -4.24 9.83 9.42
CA THR A 156 -4.84 10.44 8.22
C THR A 156 -4.22 9.88 6.96
N MET A 157 -4.91 10.05 5.83
CA MET A 157 -4.39 9.71 4.51
C MET A 157 -4.65 10.83 3.53
N SER A 158 -3.58 11.35 2.92
CA SER A 158 -3.62 12.21 1.74
C SER A 158 -3.10 11.41 0.55
N ALA A 159 -3.94 11.25 -0.49
CA ALA A 159 -3.56 10.63 -1.75
C ALA A 159 -4.10 11.51 -2.89
N VAL A 160 -3.23 12.38 -3.41
CA VAL A 160 -3.59 13.41 -4.39
C VAL A 160 -2.76 13.16 -5.66
N GLY A 161 -3.36 12.51 -6.65
CA GLY A 161 -2.73 12.21 -7.93
C GLY A 161 -2.72 13.42 -8.86
N SER A 162 -1.72 14.30 -8.76
CA SER A 162 -1.78 15.59 -9.46
C SER A 162 -1.56 15.47 -10.98
N SER A 163 -0.53 14.72 -11.36
CA SER A 163 -0.14 14.44 -12.75
C SER A 163 -0.40 12.97 -13.12
N GLU A 164 -0.24 12.09 -12.14
CA GLU A 164 -0.44 10.64 -12.28
C GLU A 164 -1.43 10.12 -11.26
N ARG A 165 -2.23 9.13 -11.67
CA ARG A 165 -3.32 8.59 -10.86
C ARG A 165 -2.77 7.59 -9.85
N ILE A 166 -3.22 7.70 -8.60
CA ILE A 166 -2.89 6.72 -7.55
C ILE A 166 -3.87 5.55 -7.63
N VAL A 167 -3.38 4.31 -7.52
CA VAL A 167 -4.20 3.11 -7.67
C VAL A 167 -4.26 2.31 -6.37
N PHE A 168 -5.47 2.00 -5.93
CA PHE A 168 -5.78 1.03 -4.87
C PHE A 168 -6.61 -0.10 -5.48
N ASN A 169 -6.08 -1.33 -5.50
CA ASN A 169 -6.78 -2.41 -6.18
C ASN A 169 -6.61 -3.78 -5.52
N GLY A 170 -7.63 -4.64 -5.62
CA GLY A 170 -7.47 -6.05 -5.27
C GLY A 170 -6.43 -6.73 -6.18
N LYS A 171 -5.59 -7.61 -5.63
CA LYS A 171 -4.58 -8.37 -6.40
C LYS A 171 -5.21 -9.32 -7.44
N ALA A 172 -6.46 -9.73 -7.25
CA ALA A 172 -7.13 -10.75 -8.07
C ALA A 172 -7.13 -10.38 -9.57
N GLN A 173 -6.77 -11.35 -10.42
CA GLN A 173 -6.62 -11.16 -11.87
C GLN A 173 -7.96 -10.95 -12.61
N ASP A 174 -9.10 -11.29 -12.00
CA ASP A 174 -10.40 -11.37 -12.69
C ASP A 174 -11.44 -10.33 -12.22
N LYS A 175 -11.00 -9.17 -11.72
CA LYS A 175 -11.90 -8.14 -11.16
C LYS A 175 -12.88 -8.71 -10.12
N THR A 176 -12.43 -9.65 -9.30
CA THR A 176 -13.25 -10.23 -8.23
C THR A 176 -13.75 -9.10 -7.33
N GLN A 177 -15.05 -8.84 -7.36
CA GLN A 177 -15.68 -7.85 -6.50
C GLN A 177 -15.53 -8.28 -5.04
N GLY A 178 -15.23 -7.34 -4.14
CA GLY A 178 -15.08 -7.68 -2.72
C GLY A 178 -13.85 -8.53 -2.39
N PHE A 179 -12.79 -8.48 -3.20
CA PHE A 179 -11.60 -9.29 -2.94
C PHE A 179 -10.87 -8.87 -1.67
N TRP A 180 -10.73 -7.56 -1.47
CA TRP A 180 -10.12 -6.99 -0.27
C TRP A 180 -11.16 -6.19 0.53
N TYR A 181 -10.82 -5.86 1.77
CA TYR A 181 -11.79 -5.29 2.69
C TYR A 181 -12.13 -3.83 2.31
N GLY A 182 -11.12 -3.00 2.09
CA GLY A 182 -11.29 -1.59 1.72
C GLY A 182 -10.42 -0.63 2.52
N LEU A 183 -10.59 0.66 2.25
CA LEU A 183 -10.03 1.76 3.03
C LEU A 183 -11.03 2.17 4.11
N VAL A 184 -10.57 2.30 5.36
CA VAL A 184 -11.44 2.62 6.48
C VAL A 184 -11.00 3.91 7.16
N PHE A 185 -11.79 4.95 7.01
CA PHE A 185 -11.58 6.25 7.65
C PHE A 185 -12.40 6.33 8.93
N ARG A 186 -11.73 6.44 10.08
CA ARG A 186 -12.37 6.60 11.39
C ARG A 186 -12.08 7.93 12.05
N THR A 187 -11.31 8.80 11.40
CA THR A 187 -10.82 10.06 11.96
C THR A 187 -11.52 11.27 11.34
N ASN A 188 -11.72 12.32 12.14
CA ASN A 188 -12.36 13.58 11.75
C ASN A 188 -11.33 14.62 11.34
N SER A 189 -10.47 14.29 10.37
CA SER A 189 -9.45 15.21 9.88
C SER A 189 -9.82 15.71 8.49
N SER A 190 -9.54 16.99 8.23
CA SER A 190 -9.59 17.54 6.87
C SER A 190 -8.42 17.06 6.01
N ALA A 191 -7.39 16.44 6.61
CA ALA A 191 -6.28 15.84 5.87
C ALA A 191 -6.61 14.44 5.31
N ASN A 192 -7.83 13.94 5.54
CA ASN A 192 -8.34 12.75 4.86
C ASN A 192 -8.87 13.17 3.49
N GLU A 193 -8.02 13.03 2.48
CA GLU A 193 -8.24 13.59 1.15
C GLU A 193 -7.77 12.61 0.07
N LEU A 194 -8.66 12.35 -0.89
CA LEU A 194 -8.42 11.49 -2.03
C LEU A 194 -8.77 12.27 -3.31
N GLU A 195 -7.81 12.47 -4.20
CA GLU A 195 -8.01 13.16 -5.47
C GLU A 195 -7.34 12.39 -6.60
N ASN A 196 -8.02 12.25 -7.74
CA ASN A 196 -7.55 11.48 -8.90
C ASN A 196 -6.98 10.11 -8.48
N VAL A 197 -7.79 9.36 -7.73
CA VAL A 197 -7.47 7.99 -7.32
C VAL A 197 -8.37 6.98 -8.03
N GLN A 198 -7.89 5.75 -8.17
CA GLN A 198 -8.71 4.60 -8.57
C GLN A 198 -8.81 3.63 -7.40
N ILE A 199 -10.02 3.26 -6.97
CA ILE A 199 -10.23 2.32 -5.85
C ILE A 199 -11.18 1.22 -6.30
N PHE A 200 -10.62 0.05 -6.63
CA PHE A 200 -11.36 -1.06 -7.22
C PHE A 200 -11.25 -2.38 -6.44
N ASN A 201 -12.23 -3.26 -6.67
CA ASN A 201 -12.25 -4.66 -6.25
C ASN A 201 -12.24 -4.90 -4.73
N GLY A 202 -12.62 -3.89 -3.94
CA GLY A 202 -12.74 -3.96 -2.48
C GLY A 202 -14.18 -4.08 -2.01
N GLY A 203 -14.41 -3.75 -0.73
CA GLY A 203 -15.74 -3.73 -0.13
C GLY A 203 -16.34 -5.11 0.09
N SER A 204 -15.54 -6.05 0.60
CA SER A 204 -16.00 -7.39 1.01
C SER A 204 -17.06 -7.38 2.11
N ASP A 205 -17.25 -6.24 2.80
CA ASP A 205 -18.19 -6.07 3.91
C ASP A 205 -19.07 -4.80 3.76
N TYR A 206 -18.46 -3.61 3.61
CA TYR A 206 -19.19 -2.33 3.53
C TYR A 206 -19.12 -1.66 2.15
N GLY A 207 -17.91 -1.29 1.74
CA GLY A 207 -17.66 -0.68 0.45
C GLY A 207 -16.18 -0.58 0.19
N ASN A 208 -15.78 -0.18 -1.02
CA ASN A 208 -14.36 0.08 -1.30
C ASN A 208 -13.76 1.06 -0.27
N ILE A 209 -14.59 2.00 0.18
CA ILE A 209 -14.29 2.97 1.21
C ILE A 209 -15.37 2.92 2.29
N MET A 210 -14.97 2.86 3.56
CA MET A 210 -15.82 3.02 4.73
C MET A 210 -15.46 4.32 5.46
N VAL A 211 -16.41 5.24 5.59
CA VAL A 211 -16.25 6.50 6.32
C VAL A 211 -17.09 6.45 7.58
N GLY A 212 -16.43 6.29 8.73
CA GLY A 212 -17.05 6.19 10.05
C GLY A 212 -17.58 4.79 10.36
N TYR A 213 -16.67 3.89 10.79
CA TYR A 213 -16.97 2.48 11.02
C TYR A 213 -17.96 2.23 12.17
N TYR A 214 -17.77 2.91 13.30
CA TYR A 214 -18.71 2.89 14.41
C TYR A 214 -19.63 4.11 14.36
N SER A 215 -20.83 4.00 14.93
CA SER A 215 -21.75 5.15 15.04
C SER A 215 -21.19 6.33 15.84
N SER A 216 -20.16 6.12 16.66
CA SER A 216 -19.41 7.16 17.36
C SER A 216 -18.29 7.79 16.55
N ASP A 217 -17.89 7.19 15.44
CA ASP A 217 -16.81 7.71 14.59
C ASP A 217 -17.35 8.88 13.78
N ASN A 218 -17.02 10.10 14.19
CA ASN A 218 -17.36 11.34 13.49
C ASN A 218 -16.44 11.60 12.29
N ALA A 219 -16.14 10.55 11.53
CA ALA A 219 -15.10 10.54 10.51
C ALA A 219 -15.39 11.51 9.37
N LYS A 220 -14.33 12.02 8.75
CA LYS A 220 -14.41 12.88 7.57
C LYS A 220 -13.55 12.34 6.45
N LEU A 221 -14.07 12.47 5.23
CA LEU A 221 -13.35 12.20 3.99
C LEU A 221 -13.76 13.23 2.94
N SER A 222 -12.76 13.82 2.26
CA SER A 222 -12.94 14.50 0.97
C SER A 222 -12.49 13.58 -0.15
N ILE A 223 -13.30 13.38 -1.18
CA ILE A 223 -12.92 12.62 -2.37
C ILE A 223 -13.43 13.27 -3.65
N HIS A 224 -12.54 13.55 -4.60
CA HIS A 224 -12.95 14.12 -5.88
C HIS A 224 -12.15 13.61 -7.06
N ASP A 225 -12.73 13.78 -8.25
CA ASP A 225 -12.13 13.44 -9.55
C ASP A 225 -11.58 12.01 -9.62
N SER A 226 -12.22 11.09 -8.88
CA SER A 226 -11.73 9.74 -8.65
C SER A 226 -12.64 8.67 -9.28
N SER A 227 -12.11 7.45 -9.45
CA SER A 227 -12.85 6.30 -9.97
C SER A 227 -13.03 5.22 -8.91
N ILE A 228 -14.27 4.88 -8.58
CA ILE A 228 -14.60 3.93 -7.50
C ILE A 228 -15.53 2.86 -8.05
N GLY A 229 -15.18 1.60 -7.89
CA GLY A 229 -15.90 0.55 -8.61
C GLY A 229 -15.58 -0.86 -8.23
N TYR A 230 -16.32 -1.79 -8.81
CA TYR A 230 -16.15 -3.23 -8.59
C TYR A 230 -16.20 -3.62 -7.10
N SER A 231 -17.00 -2.93 -6.29
CA SER A 231 -17.29 -3.39 -4.93
C SER A 231 -18.28 -4.56 -4.95
N SER A 232 -18.15 -5.51 -4.02
CA SER A 232 -19.22 -6.51 -3.79
C SER A 232 -20.43 -5.94 -3.06
N THR A 233 -20.33 -4.70 -2.57
CA THR A 233 -21.35 -3.95 -1.84
C THR A 233 -21.43 -2.55 -2.44
N TYR A 234 -21.08 -1.50 -1.69
CA TYR A 234 -21.13 -0.11 -2.17
C TYR A 234 -19.78 0.43 -2.64
N GLY A 235 -19.78 1.44 -3.50
CA GLY A 235 -18.56 2.19 -3.78
C GLY A 235 -18.02 2.85 -2.50
N ILE A 236 -18.88 3.58 -1.79
CA ILE A 236 -18.57 4.24 -0.51
C ILE A 236 -19.70 3.97 0.48
N TRP A 237 -19.36 3.56 1.69
CA TRP A 237 -20.29 3.49 2.81
C TRP A 237 -20.00 4.61 3.80
N VAL A 238 -21.02 5.38 4.18
CA VAL A 238 -20.92 6.50 5.11
C VAL A 238 -21.75 6.20 6.36
N GLY A 239 -21.07 6.05 7.49
CA GLY A 239 -21.71 5.82 8.78
C GLY A 239 -22.48 7.05 9.30
N SER A 240 -23.44 6.81 10.18
CA SER A 240 -24.43 7.80 10.64
C SER A 240 -23.89 9.11 11.23
N SER A 241 -22.67 9.11 11.79
CA SER A 241 -22.01 10.31 12.35
C SER A 241 -20.92 10.89 11.44
N ALA A 242 -20.67 10.27 10.29
CA ALA A 242 -19.60 10.64 9.39
C ALA A 242 -20.00 11.75 8.41
N THR A 243 -19.02 12.35 7.75
CA THR A 243 -19.23 13.34 6.71
C THR A 243 -18.37 13.01 5.50
N LEU A 244 -19.02 12.82 4.35
CA LEU A 244 -18.38 12.70 3.06
C LEU A 244 -18.55 14.02 2.30
N THR A 245 -17.46 14.56 1.78
CA THR A 245 -17.48 15.64 0.77
C THR A 245 -17.00 15.04 -0.54
N GLU A 246 -17.83 15.08 -1.58
CA GLU A 246 -17.49 14.43 -2.84
C GLU A 246 -17.92 15.23 -4.06
N SER A 247 -17.14 15.16 -5.14
CA SER A 247 -17.45 15.80 -6.43
C SER A 247 -16.65 15.20 -7.58
N GLY A 248 -17.21 15.14 -8.79
CA GLY A 248 -16.45 14.75 -9.99
C GLY A 248 -16.05 13.26 -10.04
N ASN A 249 -16.59 12.44 -9.14
CA ASN A 249 -16.26 11.02 -9.07
C ASN A 249 -17.03 10.20 -10.12
N ASN A 250 -16.38 9.16 -10.65
CA ASN A 250 -16.97 8.18 -11.54
C ASN A 250 -17.14 6.84 -10.82
N PHE A 251 -18.39 6.36 -10.76
CA PHE A 251 -18.72 5.09 -10.13
C PHE A 251 -19.08 4.02 -11.16
N GLY A 252 -18.77 2.75 -10.89
CA GLY A 252 -19.18 1.68 -11.76
C GLY A 252 -19.02 0.27 -11.18
N ASN A 253 -19.99 -0.59 -11.47
CA ASN A 253 -19.98 -2.01 -11.07
C ASN A 253 -19.88 -2.23 -9.54
N ASN A 254 -20.52 -1.37 -8.74
CA ASN A 254 -20.73 -1.63 -7.31
C ASN A 254 -22.08 -2.37 -7.15
N THR A 255 -22.10 -3.50 -6.46
CA THR A 255 -23.27 -4.40 -6.41
C THR A 255 -24.52 -3.75 -5.81
N ASP A 256 -24.38 -3.05 -4.69
CA ASP A 256 -25.50 -2.51 -3.92
C ASP A 256 -25.78 -1.03 -4.23
N GLY A 257 -24.78 -0.32 -4.76
CA GLY A 257 -24.91 1.07 -5.20
C GLY A 257 -23.61 1.86 -5.10
N ASP A 258 -23.66 3.12 -5.51
CA ASP A 258 -22.46 3.97 -5.53
C ASP A 258 -22.09 4.46 -4.13
N ILE A 259 -23.05 5.04 -3.40
CA ILE A 259 -22.85 5.56 -2.05
C ILE A 259 -24.05 5.19 -1.15
N HIS A 260 -23.76 4.67 0.05
CA HIS A 260 -24.74 4.43 1.11
C HIS A 260 -24.53 5.38 2.30
N TYR A 261 -25.62 5.81 2.94
CA TYR A 261 -25.63 6.62 4.16
C TYR A 261 -26.52 5.96 5.22
N ASP A 262 -25.98 5.75 6.42
CA ASP A 262 -26.71 5.26 7.60
C ASP A 262 -27.56 6.34 8.30
#